data_AF-A0A820SU19-F1
#
_entry.id   AF-A0A820SU19-F1
#
_cell.length_a   1.000
_cell.length_b   1.000
_cell.length_c   1.000
_cell.angle_alpha   90.00
_cell.angle_beta   90.00
_cell.angle_gamma   90.00
#
_symmetry.space_group_name_H-M   'P 1'
#
loop_
_entity.id
_entity.type
_entity.pdbx_description
1 polymer ?
#
loop_
_entity_poly.entity_id
_entity_poly.type
_entity_poly.pdbx_seq_one_letter_code
_entity_poly.pdbx_strand_id
1 'polypeptide(L)'
;MTCSSRILLPFALWPENPPSLSISSLFINLASDDLITGTNDGFIVCWKIVSDHQKIIPRLMLIGHTDQVLFIVASISTHKLEHFVSISDNDGEIKLWNNEDGRCIEHIETNLKHRCVQSLYYQLTNESFLICSGCYSEILIYDMHTLEIKFALTTSNVNADWISTFSVFQKINVPENIMVTGLLDGGCVKSWTFDPRTVTSNTAIESTNIGNNNNILPIDIKENESKEIRASFGSIIVPCDEYQRMILIVHCQDWQIFDGIDFTELCSYTTNERDIVKKEHWINGYFPTSSLVILFSARGYGHIFRLPENATFLNPKYRSQHNKTDMQLPQWLCRLSVGNELSHVDSKNSKHAALN
;
A
#
# COMPACT_ATOMS: atom_id res chain seq x y z
N MET A 1 14.48 -35.98 37.94
CA MET A 1 13.22 -35.20 38.03
C MET A 1 12.98 -34.59 36.67
N THR A 2 12.05 -35.14 35.91
CA THR A 2 11.67 -34.66 34.58
C THR A 2 10.84 -33.39 34.76
N CYS A 3 11.37 -32.25 34.29
CA CYS A 3 10.65 -30.99 34.32
C CYS A 3 9.49 -31.09 33.30
N SER A 4 8.27 -31.31 33.81
CA SER A 4 7.05 -31.25 33.01
C SER A 4 6.91 -29.82 32.48
N SER A 5 7.00 -29.67 31.16
CA SER A 5 6.69 -28.42 30.48
C SER A 5 5.22 -28.09 30.73
N ARG A 6 4.97 -27.07 31.56
CA ARG A 6 3.62 -26.53 31.76
C ARG A 6 3.21 -25.81 30.48
N ILE A 7 2.24 -26.37 29.77
CA ILE A 7 1.58 -25.71 28.65
C ILE A 7 0.64 -24.66 29.25
N LEU A 8 0.99 -23.39 29.11
CA LEU A 8 0.08 -22.27 29.36
C LEU A 8 -0.76 -22.10 28.10
N LEU A 9 -2.06 -22.33 28.20
CA LEU A 9 -3.02 -22.09 27.13
C LEU A 9 -3.75 -20.77 27.43
N PRO A 10 -3.35 -19.65 26.81
CA PRO A 10 -4.13 -18.42 26.92
C PRO A 10 -5.44 -18.61 26.13
N PHE A 11 -6.58 -18.46 26.80
CA PHE A 11 -7.87 -18.40 26.14
C PHE A 11 -8.54 -17.07 26.50
N ALA A 12 -9.02 -16.35 25.48
CA ALA A 12 -9.87 -15.19 25.66
C ALA A 12 -11.33 -15.66 25.72
N LEU A 13 -12.00 -15.42 26.83
CA LEU A 13 -13.46 -15.56 26.92
C LEU A 13 -14.07 -14.23 26.47
N TRP A 14 -14.71 -14.25 25.31
CA TRP A 14 -15.53 -13.13 24.88
C TRP A 14 -16.79 -13.07 25.76
N PRO A 15 -17.18 -11.91 26.29
CA PRO A 15 -18.49 -11.75 26.89
C PRO A 15 -19.59 -12.02 25.85
N GLU A 16 -20.84 -12.16 26.29
CA GLU A 16 -22.00 -12.32 25.39
C GLU A 16 -22.06 -11.23 24.31
N ASN A 17 -21.52 -10.04 24.60
CA ASN A 17 -21.18 -9.02 23.63
C ASN A 17 -19.65 -8.87 23.51
N PRO A 18 -19.09 -8.83 22.29
CA PRO A 18 -17.67 -8.55 22.11
C PRO A 18 -17.33 -7.15 22.63
N PRO A 19 -16.11 -6.91 23.17
CA PRO A 19 -15.68 -5.58 23.55
C PRO A 19 -15.70 -4.66 22.33
N SER A 20 -16.07 -3.40 22.57
CA SER A 20 -16.01 -2.36 21.55
C SER A 20 -14.56 -1.99 21.27
N LEU A 21 -13.95 -2.71 20.33
CA LEU A 21 -12.59 -2.43 19.86
C LEU A 21 -12.64 -1.41 18.73
N SER A 22 -11.95 -0.28 18.88
CA SER A 22 -11.83 0.72 17.83
C SER A 22 -10.79 0.27 16.81
N ILE A 23 -11.25 -0.21 15.65
CA ILE A 23 -10.37 -0.72 14.58
C ILE A 23 -9.58 0.44 13.97
N SER A 24 -8.26 0.29 13.93
CA SER A 24 -7.31 1.24 13.32
C SER A 24 -6.75 0.76 11.99
N SER A 25 -6.58 -0.55 11.83
CA SER A 25 -6.00 -1.17 10.65
C SER A 25 -6.67 -2.50 10.33
N LEU A 26 -6.62 -2.87 9.06
CA LEU A 26 -7.27 -4.06 8.53
C LEU A 26 -6.37 -4.73 7.49
N PHE A 27 -6.27 -6.04 7.56
CA PHE A 27 -5.71 -6.88 6.52
C PHE A 27 -6.69 -7.99 6.18
N ILE A 28 -6.92 -8.24 4.90
CA ILE A 28 -7.81 -9.30 4.43
C ILE A 28 -7.08 -10.16 3.40
N ASN A 29 -7.14 -11.48 3.60
CA ASN A 29 -6.72 -12.46 2.61
C ASN A 29 -7.92 -13.31 2.22
N LEU A 30 -8.52 -13.00 1.07
CA LEU A 30 -9.68 -13.72 0.55
C LEU A 30 -9.34 -15.15 0.09
N ALA A 31 -8.07 -15.44 -0.24
CA ALA A 31 -7.69 -16.79 -0.67
C ALA A 31 -7.68 -17.78 0.49
N SER A 32 -7.33 -17.31 1.70
CA SER A 32 -7.30 -18.10 2.91
C SER A 32 -8.45 -17.78 3.86
N ASP A 33 -9.43 -16.98 3.46
CA ASP A 33 -10.54 -16.49 4.30
C ASP A 33 -10.05 -15.90 5.65
N ASP A 34 -8.87 -15.28 5.69
CA ASP A 34 -8.32 -14.68 6.90
C ASP A 34 -8.59 -13.17 6.92
N LEU A 35 -9.02 -12.67 8.08
CA LEU A 35 -9.17 -11.25 8.35
C LEU A 35 -8.37 -10.93 9.62
N ILE A 36 -7.58 -9.87 9.59
CA ILE A 36 -6.82 -9.43 10.75
C ILE A 36 -7.14 -7.96 10.98
N THR A 37 -7.52 -7.61 12.21
CA THR A 37 -7.84 -6.24 12.60
C THR A 37 -6.88 -5.78 13.68
N GLY A 38 -6.32 -4.58 13.52
CA GLY A 38 -5.57 -3.87 14.55
C GLY A 38 -6.46 -2.83 15.20
N THR A 39 -6.14 -2.46 16.44
CA THR A 39 -6.96 -1.54 17.22
C THR A 39 -6.16 -0.33 17.71
N ASN A 40 -6.87 0.73 18.08
CA ASN A 40 -6.30 1.91 18.74
C ASN A 40 -5.62 1.57 20.08
N ASP A 41 -6.01 0.47 20.72
CA ASP A 41 -5.50 0.07 22.03
C ASP A 41 -4.34 -0.95 21.94
N GLY A 42 -3.78 -1.17 20.74
CA GLY A 42 -2.65 -2.09 20.54
C GLY A 42 -3.00 -3.58 20.43
N PHE A 43 -4.29 -3.93 20.52
CA PHE A 43 -4.74 -5.30 20.28
C PHE A 43 -4.80 -5.62 18.80
N ILE A 44 -4.49 -6.87 18.48
CA ILE A 44 -4.70 -7.47 17.16
C ILE A 44 -5.68 -8.62 17.31
N VAL A 45 -6.66 -8.73 16.41
CA VAL A 45 -7.60 -9.85 16.40
C VAL A 45 -7.53 -10.53 15.04
N CYS A 46 -7.28 -11.84 15.05
CA CYS A 46 -7.34 -12.69 13.87
C CYS A 46 -8.70 -13.35 13.80
N TRP A 47 -9.35 -13.24 12.65
CA TRP A 47 -10.69 -13.75 12.38
C TRP A 47 -10.67 -14.69 11.19
N LYS A 48 -11.66 -15.58 11.16
CA LYS A 48 -11.96 -16.42 10.00
C LYS A 48 -13.24 -15.92 9.34
N ILE A 49 -13.16 -15.67 8.04
CA ILE A 49 -14.32 -15.40 7.20
C ILE A 49 -14.94 -16.75 6.83
N VAL A 50 -16.23 -16.94 7.11
CA VAL A 50 -16.96 -18.13 6.72
C VAL A 50 -17.86 -17.75 5.56
N SER A 51 -17.33 -17.96 4.36
CA SER A 51 -17.91 -17.53 3.07
C SER A 51 -19.33 -18.05 2.86
N ASP A 52 -19.63 -19.28 3.30
CA ASP A 52 -20.96 -19.90 3.18
C ASP A 52 -22.04 -19.25 4.06
N HIS A 53 -21.65 -18.51 5.09
CA HIS A 53 -22.59 -17.98 6.09
C HIS A 53 -22.50 -16.46 6.27
N GLN A 54 -21.62 -15.77 5.54
CA GLN A 54 -21.31 -14.35 5.74
C GLN A 54 -21.02 -14.03 7.22
N LYS A 55 -20.37 -14.97 7.92
CA LYS A 55 -20.01 -14.83 9.33
C LYS A 55 -18.53 -14.59 9.46
N ILE A 56 -18.16 -13.73 10.40
CA ILE A 56 -16.77 -13.48 10.80
C ILE A 56 -16.64 -14.05 12.21
N ILE A 57 -15.72 -15.00 12.40
CA ILE A 57 -15.53 -15.70 13.67
C ILE A 57 -14.16 -15.32 14.25
N PRO A 58 -14.07 -14.81 15.48
CA PRO A 58 -12.78 -14.53 16.11
C PRO A 58 -12.04 -15.85 16.37
N ARG A 59 -10.74 -15.88 16.05
CA ARG A 59 -9.87 -17.03 16.27
C ARG A 59 -8.83 -16.76 17.36
N LEU A 60 -8.13 -15.64 17.26
CA LEU A 60 -7.09 -15.23 18.21
C LEU A 60 -7.22 -13.75 18.56
N MET A 61 -6.87 -13.40 19.80
CA MET A 61 -6.63 -12.03 20.22
C MET A 61 -5.18 -11.95 20.71
N LEU A 62 -4.37 -11.15 20.02
CA LEU A 62 -2.96 -10.97 20.29
C LEU A 62 -2.76 -9.67 21.06
N ILE A 63 -1.98 -9.76 22.12
CA ILE A 63 -1.62 -8.64 22.98
C ILE A 63 -0.10 -8.54 22.92
N GLY A 64 0.40 -7.41 22.43
CA GLY A 64 1.84 -7.21 22.31
C GLY A 64 2.28 -5.80 21.97
N HIS A 65 1.42 -4.99 21.36
CA HIS A 65 1.67 -3.56 21.21
C HIS A 65 1.15 -2.77 22.41
N THR A 66 1.86 -1.71 22.75
CA THR A 66 1.51 -0.74 23.80
C THR A 66 0.66 0.42 23.28
N ASP A 67 0.62 0.62 21.95
CA ASP A 67 -0.04 1.74 21.28
C ASP A 67 -0.81 1.27 20.02
N GLN A 68 -1.53 2.19 19.37
CA GLN A 68 -2.34 1.95 18.18
C GLN A 68 -1.59 1.16 17.11
N VAL A 69 -2.24 0.11 16.58
CA VAL A 69 -1.72 -0.67 15.45
C VAL A 69 -2.04 0.05 14.13
N LEU A 70 -1.05 0.70 13.54
CA LEU A 70 -1.23 1.49 12.31
C LEU A 70 -1.28 0.62 11.04
N PHE A 71 -0.49 -0.44 10.98
CA PHE A 71 -0.40 -1.30 9.81
C PHE A 71 -0.43 -2.77 10.20
N ILE A 72 -1.14 -3.57 9.40
CA ILE A 72 -1.03 -5.02 9.38
C ILE A 72 -0.78 -5.41 7.93
N VAL A 73 0.32 -6.11 7.70
CA VAL A 73 0.81 -6.40 6.36
C VAL A 73 1.29 -7.84 6.31
N ALA A 74 0.98 -8.56 5.24
CA ALA A 74 1.51 -9.88 5.01
C ALA A 74 1.95 -10.06 3.56
N SER A 75 3.11 -10.68 3.38
CA SER A 75 3.57 -11.15 2.09
C SER A 75 2.99 -12.55 1.86
N ILE A 76 2.14 -12.69 0.85
CA ILE A 76 1.46 -13.95 0.55
C ILE A 76 2.20 -14.65 -0.59
N SER A 77 2.96 -15.70 -0.26
CA SER A 77 3.64 -16.58 -1.23
C SER A 77 2.81 -17.81 -1.61
N THR A 78 1.90 -18.22 -0.72
CA THR A 78 1.04 -19.42 -0.87
C THR A 78 -0.42 -19.06 -0.67
N HIS A 79 -1.34 -20.01 -0.91
CA HIS A 79 -2.75 -19.80 -0.60
C HIS A 79 -3.06 -19.68 0.90
N LYS A 80 -2.06 -19.83 1.79
CA LYS A 80 -2.22 -19.79 3.24
C LYS A 80 -1.44 -18.61 3.83
N LEU A 81 -2.10 -17.89 4.74
CA LEU A 81 -1.43 -16.88 5.55
C LEU A 81 -0.71 -17.54 6.73
N GLU A 82 0.61 -17.67 6.64
CA GLU A 82 1.43 -18.25 7.72
C GLU A 82 1.91 -17.19 8.70
N HIS A 83 2.35 -16.05 8.18
CA HIS A 83 2.95 -14.98 8.96
C HIS A 83 2.43 -13.62 8.52
N PHE A 84 2.40 -12.67 9.45
CA PHE A 84 2.09 -11.28 9.15
C PHE A 84 2.89 -10.36 10.07
N VAL A 85 3.10 -9.13 9.64
CA VAL A 85 3.78 -8.08 10.40
C VAL A 85 2.76 -7.04 10.83
N SER A 86 2.89 -6.56 12.07
CA SER A 86 2.18 -5.39 12.56
C SER A 86 3.14 -4.30 12.97
N ILE A 87 2.68 -3.05 12.83
CA ILE A 87 3.47 -1.85 13.13
C ILE A 87 2.60 -0.90 13.96
N SER A 88 3.14 -0.38 15.06
CA SER A 88 2.46 0.56 15.97
C SER A 88 2.96 2.01 15.83
N ASP A 89 2.20 2.98 16.39
CA ASP A 89 2.48 4.42 16.27
C ASP A 89 3.70 4.91 17.08
N ASN A 90 3.63 5.01 18.42
CA ASN A 90 4.61 5.82 19.16
C ASN A 90 5.95 5.19 19.52
N ASP A 91 6.16 3.88 19.34
CA ASP A 91 7.43 3.23 19.67
C ASP A 91 8.10 2.58 18.44
N GLY A 92 7.52 2.79 17.25
CA GLY A 92 7.97 2.18 16.00
C GLY A 92 8.13 0.66 16.13
N GLU A 93 7.34 0.02 17.01
CA GLU A 93 7.41 -1.41 17.25
C GLU A 93 6.93 -2.14 16.00
N ILE A 94 7.78 -2.99 15.46
CA ILE A 94 7.46 -3.89 14.36
C ILE A 94 7.51 -5.30 14.92
N LYS A 95 6.41 -6.04 14.81
CA LYS A 95 6.28 -7.41 15.32
C LYS A 95 5.90 -8.35 14.18
N LEU A 96 6.63 -9.46 14.07
CA LEU A 96 6.31 -10.58 13.20
C LEU A 96 5.52 -11.62 13.99
N TRP A 97 4.36 -12.01 13.48
CA TRP A 97 3.45 -12.94 14.13
C TRP A 97 3.28 -14.22 13.34
N ASN A 98 3.22 -15.34 14.04
CA ASN A 98 2.68 -16.58 13.50
C ASN A 98 1.15 -16.47 13.46
N ASN A 99 0.55 -16.60 12.28
CA ASN A 99 -0.90 -16.56 12.15
C ASN A 99 -1.54 -17.77 12.82
N GLU A 100 -0.98 -18.98 12.76
CA GLU A 100 -1.64 -20.18 13.31
C GLU A 100 -1.79 -20.16 14.83
N ASP A 101 -0.73 -19.86 15.57
CA ASP A 101 -0.71 -19.94 17.03
C ASP A 101 -0.63 -18.58 17.75
N GLY A 102 -0.49 -17.48 16.99
CA GLY A 102 -0.49 -16.12 17.52
C GLY A 102 0.80 -15.72 18.23
N ARG A 103 1.86 -16.53 18.16
CA ARG A 103 3.14 -16.18 18.78
C ARG A 103 3.81 -15.03 18.04
N CYS A 104 4.38 -14.10 18.81
CA CYS A 104 5.36 -13.14 18.30
C CYS A 104 6.66 -13.90 18.03
N ILE A 105 7.10 -13.95 16.77
CA ILE A 105 8.32 -14.64 16.33
C ILE A 105 9.51 -13.69 16.47
N GLU A 106 9.39 -12.50 15.89
CA GLU A 106 10.41 -11.45 15.92
C GLU A 106 9.79 -10.11 16.33
N HIS A 107 10.61 -9.26 16.94
CA HIS A 107 10.22 -7.92 17.37
C HIS A 107 11.41 -6.98 17.34
N ILE A 108 11.19 -5.79 16.78
CA ILE A 108 12.14 -4.69 16.86
C ILE A 108 11.42 -3.41 17.29
N GLU A 109 12.15 -2.56 18.01
CA GLU A 109 11.76 -1.19 18.34
C GLU A 109 12.60 -0.25 17.48
N THR A 110 11.97 0.74 16.84
CA THR A 110 12.65 1.68 15.97
C THR A 110 12.27 3.11 16.35
N ASN A 111 13.19 4.06 16.17
CA ASN A 111 12.86 5.48 16.32
C ASN A 111 12.19 6.05 15.05
N LEU A 112 11.81 5.19 14.09
CA LEU A 112 11.30 5.57 12.79
C LEU A 112 9.77 5.56 12.81
N LYS A 113 9.16 6.70 12.48
CA LYS A 113 7.71 6.81 12.38
C LYS A 113 7.23 6.50 10.96
N HIS A 114 6.80 5.26 10.73
CA HIS A 114 6.28 4.81 9.45
C HIS A 114 4.89 5.41 9.14
N ARG A 115 4.65 5.82 7.90
CA ARG A 115 3.38 6.39 7.41
C ARG A 115 2.78 5.65 6.22
N CYS A 116 3.61 4.95 5.45
CA CYS A 116 3.15 4.14 4.33
C CYS A 116 3.95 2.84 4.32
N VAL A 117 3.25 1.71 4.22
CA VAL A 117 3.85 0.38 4.32
C VAL A 117 3.20 -0.55 3.31
N GLN A 118 4.03 -1.31 2.58
CA GLN A 118 3.59 -2.36 1.66
C GLN A 118 4.47 -3.60 1.84
N SER A 119 3.97 -4.77 1.46
CA SER A 119 4.77 -6.00 1.38
C SER A 119 5.00 -6.41 -0.06
N LEU A 120 6.09 -7.13 -0.26
CA LEU A 120 6.42 -7.75 -1.54
C LEU A 120 6.93 -9.17 -1.33
N TYR A 121 6.30 -10.13 -2.02
CA TYR A 121 6.85 -11.47 -2.15
C TYR A 121 7.74 -11.53 -3.41
N TYR A 122 9.02 -11.81 -3.23
CA TYR A 122 9.97 -11.92 -4.32
C TYR A 122 10.22 -13.38 -4.68
N GLN A 123 9.52 -13.83 -5.73
CA GLN A 123 9.45 -15.24 -6.14
C GLN A 123 10.81 -15.87 -6.49
N LEU A 124 11.78 -15.10 -6.99
CA LEU A 124 13.07 -15.66 -7.45
C LEU A 124 13.95 -16.17 -6.32
N THR A 125 13.87 -15.57 -5.13
CA THR A 125 14.61 -16.01 -3.93
C THR A 125 13.71 -16.54 -2.83
N ASN A 126 12.38 -16.55 -3.04
CA ASN A 126 11.38 -16.90 -2.02
C ASN A 126 11.51 -16.02 -0.76
N GLU A 127 11.89 -14.76 -0.94
CA GLU A 127 12.02 -13.79 0.14
C GLU A 127 10.78 -12.91 0.21
N SER A 128 10.48 -12.43 1.42
CA SER A 128 9.41 -11.47 1.66
C SER A 128 10.00 -10.19 2.22
N PHE A 129 9.61 -9.07 1.63
CA PHE A 129 10.08 -7.75 2.01
C PHE A 129 8.95 -6.91 2.56
N LEU A 130 9.28 -6.11 3.56
CA LEU A 130 8.43 -5.04 4.08
C LEU A 130 9.04 -3.71 3.66
N ILE A 131 8.30 -2.92 2.89
CA ILE A 131 8.77 -1.67 2.30
C ILE A 131 8.05 -0.54 3.02
N CYS A 132 8.80 0.41 3.57
CA CYS A 132 8.29 1.44 4.47
C CYS A 132 8.77 2.84 4.10
N SER A 133 7.87 3.81 4.05
CA SER A 133 8.19 5.25 4.10
C SER A 133 7.53 5.89 5.32
N GLY A 134 8.01 7.07 5.73
CA GLY A 134 7.57 7.69 6.97
C GLY A 134 8.07 9.12 7.14
N CYS A 135 8.20 9.57 8.39
CA CYS A 135 8.78 10.86 8.76
C CYS A 135 10.32 10.90 8.57
N TYR A 136 10.81 10.42 7.42
CA TYR A 136 12.22 10.34 7.04
C TYR A 136 12.35 10.40 5.50
N SER A 137 13.57 10.57 4.98
CA SER A 137 13.82 10.89 3.56
C SER A 137 13.92 9.68 2.63
N GLU A 138 14.14 8.48 3.17
CA GLU A 138 14.34 7.26 2.40
C GLU A 138 13.08 6.39 2.35
N ILE A 139 13.06 5.41 1.44
CA ILE A 139 12.21 4.21 1.59
C ILE A 139 13.10 3.09 2.13
N LEU A 140 12.71 2.48 3.24
CA LEU A 140 13.45 1.39 3.86
C LEU A 140 12.82 0.06 3.51
N ILE A 141 13.66 -0.92 3.21
CA ILE A 141 13.21 -2.27 2.85
C ILE A 141 13.78 -3.25 3.88
N TYR A 142 12.88 -3.83 4.66
CA TYR A 142 13.17 -4.83 5.66
C TYR A 142 13.00 -6.23 5.09
N ASP A 143 13.82 -7.17 5.55
CA ASP A 143 13.46 -8.59 5.49
C ASP A 143 12.28 -8.84 6.43
N MET A 144 11.21 -9.45 5.94
CA MET A 144 9.99 -9.64 6.73
C MET A 144 10.14 -10.73 7.81
N HIS A 145 11.12 -11.63 7.68
CA HIS A 145 11.37 -12.69 8.65
C HIS A 145 12.33 -12.23 9.76
N THR A 146 13.40 -11.52 9.43
CA THR A 146 14.38 -11.06 10.43
C THR A 146 14.11 -9.65 10.95
N LEU A 147 13.25 -8.88 10.26
CA LEU A 147 13.01 -7.45 10.51
C LEU A 147 14.29 -6.60 10.42
N GLU A 148 15.34 -7.07 9.74
CA GLU A 148 16.54 -6.28 9.47
C GLU A 148 16.38 -5.44 8.20
N ILE A 149 16.90 -4.21 8.20
CA ILE A 149 16.89 -3.35 7.02
C ILE A 149 17.94 -3.86 6.02
N LYS A 150 17.48 -4.37 4.88
CA LYS A 150 18.34 -4.85 3.78
C LYS A 150 18.73 -3.73 2.81
N PHE A 151 17.79 -2.85 2.49
CA PHE A 151 18.01 -1.78 1.51
C PHE A 151 17.46 -0.44 1.99
N ALA A 152 18.11 0.63 1.57
CA ALA A 152 17.63 2.00 1.72
C ALA A 152 17.57 2.66 0.34
N LEU A 153 16.36 3.01 -0.10
CA LEU A 153 16.16 3.76 -1.33
C LEU A 153 16.31 5.25 -1.02
N THR A 154 17.45 5.80 -1.42
CA THR A 154 17.83 7.17 -1.08
C THR A 154 17.45 8.13 -2.20
N THR A 155 16.86 9.26 -1.81
CA THR A 155 16.63 10.41 -2.72
C THR A 155 17.92 11.20 -2.89
N SER A 156 18.15 11.80 -4.06
CA SER A 156 19.18 12.84 -4.18
C SER A 156 18.80 14.08 -3.36
N ASN A 157 19.81 14.90 -3.02
CA ASN A 157 19.60 16.17 -2.33
C ASN A 157 18.86 17.22 -3.17
N VAL A 158 18.58 16.92 -4.45
CA VAL A 158 17.79 17.77 -5.33
C VAL A 158 16.32 17.46 -5.07
N ASN A 159 15.57 18.46 -4.60
CA ASN A 159 14.19 18.34 -4.15
C ASN A 159 14.01 17.26 -3.04
N ALA A 160 14.82 17.36 -1.99
CA ALA A 160 14.66 16.50 -0.81
C ALA A 160 13.42 16.93 -0.02
N ASP A 161 12.48 16.00 0.14
CA ASP A 161 11.26 16.16 0.93
C ASP A 161 10.80 14.78 1.42
N TRP A 162 9.80 14.72 2.29
CA TRP A 162 9.23 13.46 2.77
C TRP A 162 8.49 12.72 1.67
N ILE A 163 8.67 11.40 1.65
CA ILE A 163 7.95 10.49 0.75
C ILE A 163 6.59 10.20 1.37
N SER A 164 5.55 10.83 0.82
CA SER A 164 4.18 10.79 1.32
C SER A 164 3.53 9.44 1.08
N THR A 165 3.78 8.84 -0.07
CA THR A 165 3.29 7.52 -0.47
C THR A 165 4.20 6.92 -1.53
N PHE A 166 4.10 5.60 -1.72
CA PHE A 166 4.77 4.92 -2.81
C PHE A 166 3.94 3.75 -3.34
N SER A 167 4.36 3.22 -4.48
CA SER A 167 3.86 1.99 -5.07
C SER A 167 5.02 1.09 -5.48
N VAL A 168 4.86 -0.21 -5.28
CA VAL A 168 5.84 -1.23 -5.65
C VAL A 168 5.35 -1.99 -6.88
N PHE A 169 6.27 -2.24 -7.82
CA PHE A 169 6.00 -2.93 -9.07
C PHE A 169 7.13 -3.89 -9.41
N GLN A 170 6.77 -5.11 -9.81
CA GLN A 170 7.72 -6.08 -10.38
C GLN A 170 7.43 -6.28 -11.87
N LYS A 171 8.40 -5.97 -12.74
CA LYS A 171 8.23 -6.11 -14.20
C LYS A 171 8.10 -7.59 -14.59
N ILE A 172 6.98 -7.97 -15.21
CA ILE A 172 6.77 -9.33 -15.73
C ILE A 172 7.93 -9.79 -16.63
N ASN A 173 8.41 -8.90 -17.51
CA ASN A 173 9.46 -9.22 -18.48
C ASN A 173 10.89 -9.17 -17.90
N VAL A 174 11.06 -8.52 -16.75
CA VAL A 174 12.35 -8.39 -16.06
C VAL A 174 12.11 -8.65 -14.58
N PRO A 175 11.70 -9.87 -14.21
CA PRO A 175 11.19 -10.18 -12.87
C PRO A 175 12.26 -10.02 -11.79
N GLU A 176 13.53 -9.98 -12.19
CA GLU A 176 14.66 -9.67 -11.32
C GLU A 176 14.69 -8.25 -10.77
N ASN A 177 14.08 -7.30 -11.47
CA ASN A 177 14.12 -5.89 -11.08
C ASN A 177 12.77 -5.48 -10.50
N ILE A 178 12.81 -5.07 -9.23
CA ILE A 178 11.69 -4.42 -8.54
C ILE A 178 11.84 -2.92 -8.72
N MET A 179 10.76 -2.29 -9.13
CA MET A 179 10.65 -0.85 -9.27
C MET A 179 9.78 -0.31 -8.14
N VAL A 180 10.23 0.74 -7.47
CA VAL A 180 9.47 1.47 -6.47
C VAL A 180 9.30 2.89 -6.97
N THR A 181 8.07 3.39 -6.98
CA THR A 181 7.75 4.77 -7.35
C THR A 181 7.21 5.48 -6.12
N GLY A 182 7.90 6.54 -5.69
CA GLY A 182 7.51 7.36 -4.56
C GLY A 182 7.02 8.73 -5.00
N LEU A 183 6.06 9.29 -4.26
CA LEU A 183 5.62 10.67 -4.39
C LEU A 183 6.08 11.43 -3.15
N LEU A 184 6.71 12.58 -3.36
CA LEU A 184 7.12 13.49 -2.31
C LEU A 184 6.01 14.50 -2.04
N ASP A 185 5.93 15.01 -0.81
CA ASP A 185 4.92 16.02 -0.40
C ASP A 185 4.98 17.31 -1.25
N GLY A 186 6.17 17.69 -1.72
CA GLY A 186 6.41 18.79 -2.65
C GLY A 186 6.00 18.54 -4.11
N GLY A 187 5.37 17.40 -4.43
CA GLY A 187 4.86 17.12 -5.78
C GLY A 187 5.89 16.58 -6.77
N CYS A 188 6.99 16.01 -6.28
CA CYS A 188 7.99 15.32 -7.09
C CYS A 188 7.76 13.82 -7.05
N VAL A 189 7.68 13.17 -8.21
CA VAL A 189 7.69 11.70 -8.30
C VAL A 189 9.11 11.23 -8.58
N LYS A 190 9.54 10.19 -7.87
CA LYS A 190 10.85 9.56 -8.00
C LYS A 190 10.69 8.05 -8.18
N SER A 191 11.60 7.42 -8.91
CA SER A 191 11.65 5.96 -9.00
C SER A 191 13.01 5.39 -8.65
N TRP A 192 12.97 4.18 -8.10
CA TRP A 192 14.12 3.35 -7.79
C TRP A 192 13.91 1.97 -8.37
N THR A 193 14.99 1.33 -8.78
CA THR A 193 15.01 -0.02 -9.31
C THR A 193 16.09 -0.79 -8.57
N PHE A 194 15.73 -1.95 -8.05
CA PHE A 194 16.68 -2.81 -7.36
C PHE A 194 16.42 -4.28 -7.65
N ASP A 195 17.48 -5.08 -7.54
CA ASP A 195 17.41 -6.53 -7.62
C ASP A 195 17.80 -7.09 -6.24
N PRO A 196 16.87 -7.74 -5.52
CA PRO A 196 17.14 -8.32 -4.21
C PRO A 196 18.29 -9.32 -4.19
N ARG A 197 18.60 -9.96 -5.33
CA ARG A 197 19.69 -10.94 -5.45
C ARG A 197 21.07 -10.31 -5.33
N THR A 198 21.19 -8.99 -5.58
CA THR A 198 22.48 -8.28 -5.55
C THR A 198 23.19 -8.43 -4.18
N VAL A 199 22.43 -8.65 -3.11
CA VAL A 199 22.91 -8.96 -1.76
C VAL A 199 23.79 -10.22 -1.70
N THR A 200 23.57 -11.21 -2.58
CA THR A 200 24.32 -12.49 -2.51
C THR A 200 25.71 -12.43 -3.13
N SER A 201 26.07 -11.38 -3.86
CA SER A 201 27.29 -11.39 -4.70
C SER A 201 28.34 -10.34 -4.41
N ASN A 202 28.06 -9.26 -3.67
CA ASN A 202 29.07 -8.25 -3.36
C ASN A 202 28.81 -7.54 -2.02
N THR A 203 29.88 -7.32 -1.26
CA THR A 203 30.02 -6.41 -0.11
C THR A 203 29.64 -6.92 1.29
N ALA A 204 30.42 -7.89 1.79
CA ALA A 204 31.03 -7.69 3.10
C ALA A 204 31.97 -6.47 3.01
N ILE A 205 31.43 -5.25 3.12
CA ILE A 205 32.25 -4.07 3.37
C ILE A 205 32.60 -4.11 4.85
N GLU A 206 33.90 -4.22 5.09
CA GLU A 206 34.53 -4.18 6.40
C GLU A 206 33.99 -3.00 7.21
N SER A 207 33.37 -3.35 8.34
CA SER A 207 33.00 -2.46 9.42
C SER A 207 34.24 -1.68 9.89
N THR A 208 34.35 -0.41 9.50
CA THR A 208 35.25 0.53 10.17
C THR A 208 34.45 1.33 11.19
N ASN A 209 34.46 0.80 12.42
CA ASN A 209 34.34 1.49 13.71
C ASN A 209 33.37 2.68 13.81
N ILE A 210 32.11 2.40 14.15
CA ILE A 210 31.36 3.17 15.17
C ILE A 210 30.52 2.18 15.99
N GLY A 211 30.88 2.03 17.27
CA GLY A 211 30.05 1.64 18.43
C GLY A 211 28.91 0.62 18.26
N ASN A 212 29.17 -0.59 18.76
CA ASN A 212 28.25 -1.59 19.30
C ASN A 212 27.12 -2.15 18.43
N ASN A 213 27.19 -3.48 18.28
CA ASN A 213 26.31 -4.42 17.59
C ASN A 213 26.65 -4.58 16.11
N ASN A 214 26.68 -5.83 15.64
CA ASN A 214 27.10 -6.28 14.31
C ASN A 214 26.13 -5.83 13.20
N ASN A 215 25.76 -4.56 13.17
CA ASN A 215 24.79 -4.00 12.23
C ASN A 215 25.50 -3.78 10.90
N ILE A 216 25.28 -4.71 9.96
CA ILE A 216 25.58 -4.51 8.55
C ILE A 216 24.75 -3.29 8.10
N LEU A 217 25.40 -2.26 7.58
CA LEU A 217 24.70 -1.09 7.04
C LEU A 217 23.81 -1.51 5.86
N PRO A 218 22.61 -0.92 5.72
CA PRO A 218 21.74 -1.26 4.61
C PRO A 218 22.38 -0.91 3.27
N ILE A 219 22.03 -1.64 2.22
CA ILE A 219 22.51 -1.35 0.88
C ILE A 219 21.78 -0.11 0.34
N ASP A 220 22.55 0.94 0.09
CA ASP A 220 22.06 2.18 -0.49
C ASP A 220 21.74 2.03 -1.98
N ILE A 221 20.50 2.36 -2.34
CA ILE A 221 20.02 2.35 -3.72
C ILE A 221 19.70 3.79 -4.12
N LYS A 222 20.29 4.25 -5.22
CA LYS A 222 20.11 5.61 -5.72
C LYS A 222 18.90 5.70 -6.63
N GLU A 223 18.24 6.84 -6.60
CA GLU A 223 17.15 7.18 -7.52
C GLU A 223 17.59 7.00 -8.98
N ASN A 224 16.69 6.48 -9.82
CA ASN A 224 16.89 6.32 -11.26
C ASN A 224 16.34 7.51 -12.04
N GLU A 225 15.10 7.90 -11.73
CA GLU A 225 14.38 8.96 -12.43
C GLU A 225 13.64 9.84 -11.42
N SER A 226 13.49 11.13 -11.76
CA SER A 226 12.72 12.09 -10.97
C SER A 226 12.02 13.11 -11.86
N LYS A 227 10.82 13.55 -11.47
CA LYS A 227 10.05 14.55 -12.20
C LYS A 227 9.09 15.30 -11.30
N GLU A 228 9.05 16.63 -11.44
CA GLU A 228 8.00 17.45 -10.83
C GLU A 228 6.68 17.29 -11.60
N ILE A 229 5.60 17.10 -10.85
CA ILE A 229 4.24 16.92 -11.40
C ILE A 229 3.25 17.85 -10.68
N ARG A 230 1.99 17.87 -11.13
CA ARG A 230 0.92 18.61 -10.46
C ARG A 230 0.37 17.78 -9.31
N ALA A 231 1.14 17.70 -8.24
CA ALA A 231 0.73 17.08 -6.99
C ALA A 231 1.09 18.02 -5.84
N SER A 232 0.42 17.83 -4.71
CA SER A 232 0.73 18.56 -3.47
C SER A 232 0.53 17.65 -2.27
N PHE A 233 0.76 18.19 -1.08
CA PHE A 233 0.59 17.46 0.18
C PHE A 233 -0.73 16.68 0.23
N GLY A 234 -0.65 15.38 0.55
CA GLY A 234 -1.81 14.49 0.61
C GLY A 234 -2.23 13.87 -0.73
N SER A 235 -1.49 14.10 -1.81
CA SER A 235 -1.63 13.32 -3.03
C SER A 235 -1.23 11.86 -2.81
N ILE A 236 -1.87 10.94 -3.54
CA ILE A 236 -1.57 9.51 -3.46
C ILE A 236 -1.19 8.90 -4.82
N ILE A 237 -0.47 7.78 -4.80
CA ILE A 237 -0.13 6.95 -5.96
C ILE A 237 -1.00 5.69 -5.92
N VAL A 238 -1.65 5.37 -7.03
CA VAL A 238 -2.38 4.12 -7.23
C VAL A 238 -1.81 3.42 -8.48
N PRO A 239 -1.17 2.25 -8.35
CA PRO A 239 -0.71 1.48 -9.51
C PRO A 239 -1.89 0.78 -10.21
N CYS A 240 -1.75 0.53 -11.52
CA CYS A 240 -2.68 -0.31 -12.28
C CYS A 240 -2.20 -1.77 -12.30
N ASP A 241 -3.03 -2.71 -11.85
CA ASP A 241 -2.63 -4.13 -11.77
C ASP A 241 -2.45 -4.78 -13.16
N GLU A 242 -3.33 -4.47 -14.13
CA GLU A 242 -3.24 -5.00 -15.49
C GLU A 242 -2.00 -4.49 -16.23
N TYR A 243 -1.71 -3.20 -16.07
CA TYR A 243 -0.56 -2.53 -16.67
C TYR A 243 0.19 -1.79 -15.59
N GLN A 244 1.07 -2.51 -14.89
CA GLN A 244 1.84 -1.98 -13.76
C GLN A 244 2.81 -0.84 -14.11
N ARG A 245 2.93 -0.50 -15.40
CA ARG A 245 3.58 0.73 -15.90
C ARG A 245 2.67 1.96 -15.83
N MET A 246 1.37 1.81 -15.65
CA MET A 246 0.43 2.92 -15.54
C MET A 246 0.21 3.24 -14.06
N ILE A 247 0.43 4.49 -13.69
CA ILE A 247 0.23 4.98 -12.33
C ILE A 247 -0.78 6.13 -12.34
N LEU A 248 -1.71 6.12 -11.40
CA LEU A 248 -2.63 7.22 -11.14
C LEU A 248 -2.11 8.02 -9.96
N ILE A 249 -2.03 9.34 -10.14
CA ILE A 249 -1.82 10.30 -9.08
C ILE A 249 -3.16 10.95 -8.78
N VAL A 250 -3.63 10.80 -7.55
CA VAL A 250 -4.88 11.42 -7.09
C VAL A 250 -4.54 12.56 -6.16
N HIS A 251 -5.06 13.74 -6.46
CA HIS A 251 -5.03 14.91 -5.60
C HIS A 251 -6.47 15.37 -5.34
N CYS A 252 -6.69 16.17 -4.29
CA CYS A 252 -8.02 16.47 -3.80
C CYS A 252 -8.96 17.15 -4.83
N GLN A 253 -8.42 17.77 -5.88
CA GLN A 253 -9.19 18.50 -6.91
C GLN A 253 -8.96 18.03 -8.35
N ASP A 254 -7.88 17.28 -8.59
CA ASP A 254 -7.48 16.78 -9.89
C ASP A 254 -6.81 15.41 -9.77
N TRP A 255 -6.72 14.72 -10.89
CA TRP A 255 -5.99 13.46 -10.96
C TRP A 255 -5.33 13.32 -12.33
N GLN A 256 -4.23 12.59 -12.35
CA GLN A 256 -3.36 12.44 -13.51
C GLN A 256 -2.94 10.99 -13.66
N ILE A 257 -2.79 10.53 -14.88
CA ILE A 257 -2.21 9.22 -15.19
C ILE A 257 -0.85 9.45 -15.82
N PHE A 258 0.14 8.74 -15.32
CA PHE A 258 1.49 8.77 -15.81
C PHE A 258 1.97 7.40 -16.26
N ASP A 259 2.94 7.42 -17.16
CA ASP A 259 3.84 6.31 -17.40
C ASP A 259 4.86 6.21 -16.23
N GLY A 260 4.90 5.08 -15.54
CA GLY A 260 5.74 4.85 -14.38
C GLY A 260 7.23 4.67 -14.68
N ILE A 261 7.65 4.64 -15.96
CA ILE A 261 9.08 4.59 -16.32
C ILE A 261 9.67 5.99 -16.48
N ASP A 262 9.01 6.88 -17.22
CA ASP A 262 9.53 8.21 -17.59
C ASP A 262 8.67 9.38 -17.08
N PHE A 263 7.63 9.06 -16.31
CA PHE A 263 6.65 10.01 -15.76
C PHE A 263 6.02 10.89 -16.84
N THR A 264 5.85 10.38 -18.07
CA THR A 264 5.08 11.05 -19.12
C THR A 264 3.60 11.06 -18.76
N GLU A 265 2.97 12.23 -18.77
CA GLU A 265 1.53 12.36 -18.50
C GLU A 265 0.74 11.76 -19.68
N LEU A 266 -0.05 10.71 -19.40
CA LEU A 266 -0.89 10.00 -20.36
C LEU A 266 -2.31 10.59 -20.43
N CYS A 267 -2.84 11.08 -19.32
CA CYS A 267 -4.02 11.93 -19.32
C CYS A 267 -4.15 12.62 -17.96
N SER A 268 -4.99 13.64 -17.90
CA SER A 268 -5.39 14.24 -16.65
C SER A 268 -6.83 14.70 -16.71
N TYR A 269 -7.40 14.84 -15.52
CA TYR A 269 -8.71 15.40 -15.33
C TYR A 269 -8.65 16.40 -14.19
N THR A 270 -9.13 17.60 -14.47
CA THR A 270 -9.25 18.66 -13.48
C THR A 270 -10.72 19.02 -13.39
N THR A 271 -11.22 19.12 -12.17
CA THR A 271 -12.63 19.45 -11.94
C THR A 271 -12.93 20.85 -12.49
N ASN A 272 -13.70 20.94 -13.57
CA ASN A 272 -14.07 22.21 -14.18
C ASN A 272 -15.39 22.74 -13.61
N GLU A 273 -15.62 24.06 -13.74
CA GLU A 273 -16.78 24.73 -13.14
C GLU A 273 -18.15 24.20 -13.59
N ARG A 274 -18.21 23.47 -14.71
CA ARG A 274 -19.42 22.96 -15.37
C ARG A 274 -19.72 21.48 -15.09
N ASP A 275 -18.84 20.76 -14.40
CA ASP A 275 -18.97 19.32 -14.21
C ASP A 275 -19.80 18.97 -12.97
N ILE A 276 -20.64 17.94 -13.06
CA ILE A 276 -21.45 17.40 -11.94
C ILE A 276 -20.57 17.00 -10.75
N VAL A 277 -19.31 16.68 -11.04
CA VAL A 277 -18.28 16.20 -10.10
C VAL A 277 -17.58 17.35 -9.35
N LYS A 278 -17.91 18.61 -9.66
CA LYS A 278 -17.27 19.83 -9.12
C LYS A 278 -17.15 19.88 -7.59
N LYS A 279 -18.07 19.24 -6.88
CA LYS A 279 -18.12 19.32 -5.43
C LYS A 279 -17.39 18.17 -4.73
N GLU A 280 -16.79 17.25 -5.46
CA GLU A 280 -16.11 16.10 -4.90
C GLU A 280 -14.67 16.44 -4.51
N HIS A 281 -14.22 15.87 -3.39
CA HIS A 281 -12.83 15.92 -2.97
C HIS A 281 -12.27 14.52 -3.04
N TRP A 282 -11.34 14.29 -3.96
CA TRP A 282 -10.78 12.96 -4.14
C TRP A 282 -9.87 12.60 -2.98
N ILE A 283 -10.05 11.38 -2.47
CA ILE A 283 -9.26 10.82 -1.37
C ILE A 283 -8.52 9.56 -1.77
N ASN A 284 -9.00 8.85 -2.80
CA ASN A 284 -8.38 7.62 -3.27
C ASN A 284 -8.79 7.28 -4.71
N GLY A 285 -8.18 6.26 -5.30
CA GLY A 285 -8.54 5.71 -6.60
C GLY A 285 -8.31 4.20 -6.70
N TYR A 286 -8.82 3.61 -7.76
CA TYR A 286 -8.64 2.19 -8.09
C TYR A 286 -8.74 1.98 -9.61
N PHE A 287 -8.01 1.00 -10.14
CA PHE A 287 -8.11 0.57 -11.54
C PHE A 287 -8.88 -0.76 -11.63
N PRO A 288 -10.17 -0.76 -12.00
CA PRO A 288 -10.87 -2.01 -12.32
C PRO A 288 -10.30 -2.70 -13.54
N THR A 289 -9.87 -1.89 -14.52
CA THR A 289 -9.18 -2.32 -15.74
C THR A 289 -8.20 -1.22 -16.16
N SER A 290 -7.33 -1.52 -17.10
CA SER A 290 -6.41 -0.55 -17.73
C SER A 290 -7.09 0.62 -18.46
N SER A 291 -8.40 0.57 -18.67
CA SER A 291 -9.17 1.61 -19.39
C SER A 291 -10.20 2.31 -18.51
N LEU A 292 -10.33 1.92 -17.25
CA LEU A 292 -11.29 2.46 -16.30
C LEU A 292 -10.58 2.84 -15.01
N VAL A 293 -11.03 3.93 -14.40
CA VAL A 293 -10.59 4.32 -13.06
C VAL A 293 -11.80 4.65 -12.22
N ILE A 294 -11.80 4.21 -10.97
CA ILE A 294 -12.76 4.63 -9.95
C ILE A 294 -12.04 5.62 -9.04
N LEU A 295 -12.58 6.82 -8.90
CA LEU A 295 -12.11 7.81 -7.92
C LEU A 295 -13.06 7.83 -6.73
N PHE A 296 -12.51 7.76 -5.53
CA PHE A 296 -13.28 7.81 -4.29
C PHE A 296 -13.26 9.22 -3.73
N SER A 297 -14.44 9.73 -3.38
CA SER A 297 -14.63 11.04 -2.77
C SER A 297 -14.72 10.95 -1.25
N ALA A 298 -14.26 11.99 -0.56
CA ALA A 298 -14.46 12.22 0.87
C ALA A 298 -15.93 12.14 1.32
N ARG A 299 -16.89 12.24 0.38
CA ARG A 299 -18.32 12.08 0.63
C ARG A 299 -18.82 10.63 0.62
N GLY A 300 -17.95 9.65 0.39
CA GLY A 300 -18.31 8.24 0.32
C GLY A 300 -18.90 7.81 -1.03
N TYR A 301 -18.64 8.57 -2.10
CA TYR A 301 -19.01 8.20 -3.47
C TYR A 301 -17.81 7.66 -4.24
N GLY A 302 -18.04 6.66 -5.08
CA GLY A 302 -17.10 6.23 -6.12
C GLY A 302 -17.50 6.82 -7.47
N HIS A 303 -16.59 7.33 -8.27
CA HIS A 303 -16.87 7.89 -9.59
C HIS A 303 -16.10 7.12 -10.65
N ILE A 304 -16.80 6.52 -11.61
CA ILE A 304 -16.16 5.75 -12.67
C ILE A 304 -15.87 6.68 -13.84
N PHE A 305 -14.61 6.67 -14.28
CA PHE A 305 -14.13 7.35 -15.46
C PHE A 305 -13.62 6.33 -16.47
N ARG A 306 -13.97 6.54 -17.74
CA ARG A 306 -13.34 5.86 -18.86
C ARG A 306 -12.16 6.66 -19.34
N LEU A 307 -11.02 6.00 -19.41
CA LEU A 307 -9.81 6.58 -19.95
C LEU A 307 -9.90 6.68 -21.47
N PRO A 308 -9.31 7.72 -22.07
CA PRO A 308 -9.17 7.82 -23.51
C PRO A 308 -8.47 6.58 -24.09
N GLU A 309 -8.90 6.10 -25.26
CA GLU A 309 -8.26 4.92 -25.90
C GLU A 309 -6.77 5.13 -26.18
N ASN A 310 -6.39 6.39 -26.33
CA ASN A 310 -5.03 6.80 -26.61
C ASN A 310 -4.19 6.92 -25.32
N ALA A 311 -4.79 7.01 -24.12
CA ALA A 311 -4.12 7.15 -22.82
C ALA A 311 -3.42 5.85 -22.35
N THR A 312 -2.54 5.33 -23.18
CA THR A 312 -1.74 4.13 -22.95
C THR A 312 -0.29 4.39 -23.33
N PHE A 313 0.64 3.84 -22.54
CA PHE A 313 2.08 3.91 -22.81
C PHE A 313 2.48 3.25 -24.14
N LEU A 314 1.60 2.43 -24.73
CA LEU A 314 1.80 1.81 -26.04
C LEU A 314 1.61 2.80 -27.20
N ASN A 315 0.97 3.94 -26.96
CA ASN A 315 0.69 4.91 -28.02
C ASN A 315 1.88 5.85 -28.22
N PRO A 316 2.61 5.78 -29.36
CA PRO A 316 3.78 6.61 -29.60
C PRO A 316 3.46 8.10 -29.68
N LYS A 317 2.20 8.47 -29.97
CA LYS A 317 1.77 9.89 -30.07
C LYS A 317 1.91 10.65 -28.74
N TYR A 318 1.86 9.97 -27.60
CA TYR A 318 2.03 10.60 -26.29
C TYR A 318 3.46 11.03 -25.98
N ARG A 319 4.44 10.44 -26.67
CA ARG A 319 5.84 10.85 -26.57
C ARG A 319 6.16 12.04 -27.48
N SER A 320 5.30 12.36 -28.44
CA SER A 320 5.45 13.55 -29.27
C SER A 320 4.88 14.78 -28.56
N GLN A 321 5.75 15.67 -28.07
CA GLN A 321 5.40 16.90 -27.34
C GLN A 321 4.47 17.85 -28.11
N HIS A 322 4.29 17.65 -29.42
CA HIS A 322 3.55 18.53 -30.32
C HIS A 322 2.02 18.41 -30.30
N ASN A 323 1.42 17.41 -29.63
CA ASN A 323 -0.03 17.12 -29.76
C ASN A 323 -0.83 17.17 -28.44
N LYS A 324 -0.40 17.95 -27.44
CA LYS A 324 -1.18 18.11 -26.18
C LYS A 324 -2.60 18.66 -26.40
N THR A 325 -2.88 19.30 -27.55
CA THR A 325 -4.18 19.88 -27.90
C THR A 325 -5.23 18.85 -28.35
N ASP A 326 -4.83 17.62 -28.70
CA ASP A 326 -5.72 16.54 -29.16
C ASP A 326 -5.97 15.47 -28.07
N MET A 327 -5.55 15.72 -26.82
CA MET A 327 -5.80 14.78 -25.73
C MET A 327 -7.28 14.80 -25.37
N GLN A 328 -7.98 13.73 -25.76
CA GLN A 328 -9.34 13.48 -25.29
C GLN A 328 -9.34 13.43 -23.77
N LEU A 329 -10.34 14.08 -23.17
CA LEU A 329 -10.52 14.07 -21.72
C LEU A 329 -11.10 12.73 -21.27
N PRO A 330 -10.76 12.25 -20.07
CA PRO A 330 -11.45 11.12 -19.47
C PRO A 330 -12.96 11.36 -19.40
N GLN A 331 -13.74 10.34 -19.76
CA GLN A 331 -15.19 10.44 -19.77
C GLN A 331 -15.77 9.94 -18.44
N TRP A 332 -16.45 10.80 -17.70
CA TRP A 332 -17.22 10.38 -16.54
C TRP A 332 -18.40 9.49 -16.97
N LEU A 333 -18.49 8.28 -16.43
CA LEU A 333 -19.52 7.31 -16.78
C LEU A 333 -20.68 7.35 -15.78
N CYS A 334 -20.38 7.17 -14.49
CA CYS A 334 -21.39 7.10 -13.44
C CYS A 334 -20.80 7.35 -12.04
N ARG A 335 -21.70 7.42 -11.06
CA ARG A 335 -21.38 7.50 -9.63
C ARG A 335 -21.93 6.27 -8.92
N LEU A 336 -21.07 5.63 -8.16
CA LEU A 336 -21.35 4.58 -7.19
C LEU A 336 -21.61 5.22 -5.83
N SER A 337 -22.62 4.72 -5.13
CA SER A 337 -22.95 5.08 -3.76
C SER A 337 -23.19 3.80 -2.98
N VAL A 338 -22.57 3.66 -1.81
CA VAL A 338 -22.91 2.56 -0.89
C VAL A 338 -24.29 2.87 -0.32
N GLY A 339 -25.29 2.10 -0.75
CA GLY A 339 -26.67 2.32 -0.34
C GLY A 339 -26.92 1.84 1.08
N ASN A 340 -27.18 2.76 1.99
CA ASN A 340 -27.87 2.48 3.25
C ASN A 340 -29.26 3.11 3.16
N GLU A 341 -30.20 2.51 2.42
CA GLU A 341 -31.65 2.65 2.61
C GLU A 341 -32.43 1.96 1.48
N LEU A 342 -33.28 0.99 1.84
CA LEU A 342 -34.55 0.74 1.15
C LEU A 342 -35.44 1.98 1.35
N SER A 343 -35.17 3.06 0.65
CA SER A 343 -36.03 4.25 0.65
C SER A 343 -36.60 4.47 -0.75
N HIS A 344 -37.91 4.24 -0.87
CA HIS A 344 -38.74 4.80 -1.92
C HIS A 344 -38.53 6.32 -2.02
N VAL A 345 -37.84 6.83 -3.05
CA VAL A 345 -38.14 8.16 -3.62
C VAL A 345 -37.82 8.17 -5.13
N ASP A 346 -38.83 8.62 -5.85
CA ASP A 346 -39.01 8.94 -7.27
C ASP A 346 -37.83 8.97 -8.23
N SER A 347 -37.98 8.11 -9.23
CA SER A 347 -37.22 8.03 -10.46
C SER A 347 -37.51 9.20 -11.40
N LYS A 348 -36.59 10.16 -11.48
CA LYS A 348 -36.25 10.79 -12.78
C LYS A 348 -34.74 11.02 -12.87
N ASN A 349 -34.09 10.11 -13.62
CA ASN A 349 -32.77 10.27 -14.27
C ASN A 349 -31.46 10.03 -13.50
N SER A 350 -31.38 9.03 -12.61
CA SER A 350 -30.07 8.45 -12.24
C SER A 350 -30.04 6.94 -12.44
N LYS A 351 -29.19 6.46 -13.35
CA LYS A 351 -28.86 5.04 -13.47
C LYS A 351 -27.91 4.69 -12.32
N HIS A 352 -28.46 4.24 -11.20
CA HIS A 352 -27.71 3.61 -10.13
C HIS A 352 -27.40 2.17 -10.55
N ALA A 353 -26.12 1.82 -10.67
CA ALA A 353 -25.70 0.43 -10.76
C ALA A 353 -25.31 -0.01 -9.34
N ALA A 354 -26.13 -0.88 -8.74
CA ALA A 354 -25.76 -1.61 -7.54
C ALA A 354 -24.87 -2.79 -7.96
N LEU A 355 -23.72 -2.95 -7.32
CA LEU A 355 -22.90 -4.16 -7.42
C LEU A 355 -23.48 -5.17 -6.42
N ASN A 356 -23.89 -6.35 -6.94
CA ASN A 356 -24.18 -7.54 -6.14
C ASN A 356 -22.90 -8.35 -5.96
#